data_AF-A0A9E1CE88-F1
#
_entry.id   AF-A0A9E1CE88-F1
#
_cell.length_a   1.000
_cell.length_b   1.000
_cell.length_c   1.000
_cell.angle_alpha   90.00
_cell.angle_beta   90.00
_cell.angle_gamma   90.00
#
_symmetry.space_group_name_H-M   'P 1'
#
loop_
_entity.id
_entity.type
_entity.pdbx_description
1 polymer ?
#
loop_
_entity_poly.entity_id
_entity_poly.type
_entity_poly.pdbx_seq_one_letter_code
_entity_poly.pdbx_strand_id
1 'polypeptide(L)'
;MKRILIGWMAALSALLCACSAQTVWETVDGGCVPAEGGAAYAIRIALPQDAVEEVFAERGARQIYTQPGGGYEITTEILDAAPAAAIVRRLSGFDASALHVYKSGGKDRPVWQFAWYAASDEGGRMYRCKVISDGSYCYALTVSVPEGAGTSYDTMLTEVFSSMELQPV
;
A
#
# COMPACT_ATOMS: atom_id res chain seq x y z
N MET A 1 55.79 -20.34 57.37
CA MET A 1 55.50 -21.73 57.80
C MET A 1 53.99 -21.92 57.90
N LYS A 2 53.47 -23.08 57.44
CA LYS A 2 52.05 -23.53 57.36
C LYS A 2 51.21 -22.83 56.28
N ARG A 3 51.04 -23.35 55.06
CA ARG A 3 50.43 -24.62 54.55
C ARG A 3 48.90 -24.56 54.47
N ILE A 4 48.41 -24.59 53.21
CA ILE A 4 47.13 -25.17 52.73
C ILE A 4 45.92 -24.24 53.00
N LEU A 5 45.22 -23.72 51.99
CA LEU A 5 44.19 -24.45 51.25
C LEU A 5 44.07 -23.96 49.81
N ILE A 6 44.57 -24.81 48.92
CA ILE A 6 44.13 -24.94 47.54
C ILE A 6 42.71 -25.52 47.58
N GLY A 7 41.78 -24.87 46.91
CA GLY A 7 40.44 -25.38 46.69
C GLY A 7 39.47 -24.23 46.59
N TRP A 8 38.78 -24.13 45.46
CA TRP A 8 37.68 -23.19 45.13
C TRP A 8 38.03 -22.00 44.24
N MET A 9 38.96 -22.16 43.28
CA MET A 9 39.04 -21.26 42.13
C MET A 9 39.08 -22.01 40.79
N ALA A 10 38.45 -23.18 40.75
CA ALA A 10 38.22 -23.97 39.54
C ALA A 10 36.72 -24.27 39.33
N ALA A 11 35.85 -23.42 39.89
CA ALA A 11 34.40 -23.50 39.73
C ALA A 11 33.81 -22.16 39.24
N LEU A 12 34.61 -21.34 38.55
CA LEU A 12 34.17 -20.06 37.99
C LEU A 12 34.57 -19.87 36.51
N SER A 13 34.77 -20.97 35.79
CA SER A 13 35.15 -20.95 34.36
C SER A 13 34.21 -21.78 33.48
N ALA A 14 33.14 -22.34 34.05
CA ALA A 14 32.08 -23.07 33.33
C ALA A 14 30.78 -22.26 33.20
N LEU A 15 30.87 -20.92 33.26
CA LEU A 15 29.76 -19.99 32.98
C LEU A 15 29.89 -19.33 31.59
N LEU A 16 30.71 -19.90 30.71
CA LEU A 16 30.60 -19.71 29.27
C LEU A 16 29.60 -20.74 28.73
N CYS A 17 28.38 -20.74 29.28
CA CYS A 17 27.26 -21.38 28.62
C CYS A 17 26.79 -20.40 27.56
N ALA A 18 26.96 -20.81 26.31
CA ALA A 18 26.47 -20.11 25.15
C ALA A 18 24.97 -19.81 25.33
N CYS A 19 24.65 -18.58 25.71
CA CYS A 19 23.39 -17.96 25.32
C CYS A 19 23.47 -17.71 23.82
N SER A 20 23.38 -18.78 23.02
CA SER A 20 22.72 -18.63 21.74
C SER A 20 21.30 -18.25 22.12
N ALA A 21 21.00 -16.94 22.05
CA ALA A 21 19.63 -16.50 21.93
C ALA A 21 19.07 -17.32 20.78
N GLN A 22 18.31 -18.35 21.12
CA GLN A 22 17.48 -19.02 20.16
C GLN A 22 16.58 -17.89 19.70
N THR A 23 16.82 -17.39 18.49
CA THR A 23 15.82 -16.60 17.80
C THR A 23 14.68 -17.58 17.61
N VAL A 24 13.83 -17.64 18.64
CA VAL A 24 12.44 -17.97 18.48
C VAL A 24 11.99 -16.89 17.53
N TRP A 25 12.03 -17.24 16.25
CA TRP A 25 11.14 -16.64 15.30
C TRP A 25 9.78 -16.88 15.92
N GLU A 26 9.26 -15.88 16.63
CA GLU A 26 7.83 -15.69 16.61
C GLU A 26 7.52 -15.70 15.12
N THR A 27 6.96 -16.80 14.63
CA THR A 27 6.09 -16.72 13.49
C THR A 27 5.10 -15.65 13.89
N VAL A 28 5.37 -14.41 13.47
CA VAL A 28 4.36 -13.39 13.35
C VAL A 28 3.32 -14.10 12.52
N ASP A 29 2.23 -14.47 13.16
CA ASP A 29 1.04 -14.96 12.51
C ASP A 29 0.46 -13.76 11.77
N GLY A 30 1.20 -13.31 10.75
CA GLY A 30 0.75 -12.48 9.65
C GLY A 30 0.06 -13.40 8.65
N GLY A 31 -0.70 -14.38 9.16
CA GLY A 31 -1.81 -14.95 8.45
C GLY A 31 -2.79 -13.82 8.17
N CYS A 32 -2.51 -13.07 7.10
CA CYS A 32 -3.58 -12.59 6.25
C CYS A 32 -4.23 -13.86 5.70
N VAL A 33 -5.04 -14.52 6.51
CA VAL A 33 -6.00 -15.49 6.00
C VAL A 33 -6.77 -14.68 4.96
N PRO A 34 -6.73 -15.04 3.67
CA PRO A 34 -7.61 -14.40 2.72
C PRO A 34 -9.00 -14.61 3.30
N ALA A 35 -9.73 -13.53 3.61
CA ALA A 35 -11.10 -13.67 4.01
C ALA A 35 -11.77 -14.50 2.90
N GLU A 36 -12.35 -15.66 3.24
CA GLU A 36 -13.04 -16.55 2.30
C GLU A 36 -14.38 -15.95 1.80
N GLY A 37 -14.40 -14.64 1.58
CA GLY A 37 -15.34 -13.92 0.76
C GLY A 37 -14.52 -12.94 -0.08
N GLY A 38 -14.42 -13.19 -1.39
CA GLY A 38 -13.80 -12.22 -2.29
C GLY A 38 -14.55 -10.90 -2.29
N ALA A 39 -13.89 -9.83 -2.73
CA ALA A 39 -14.55 -8.54 -2.88
C ALA A 39 -15.80 -8.65 -3.77
N ALA A 40 -16.90 -8.04 -3.33
CA ALA A 40 -18.18 -8.12 -4.03
C ALA A 40 -18.18 -7.42 -5.39
N TYR A 41 -17.19 -6.57 -5.65
CA TYR A 41 -17.08 -5.78 -6.86
C TYR A 41 -15.68 -5.88 -7.48
N ALA A 42 -15.65 -5.81 -8.82
CA ALA A 42 -14.46 -5.52 -9.60
C ALA A 42 -14.41 -4.02 -9.96
N ILE A 43 -13.21 -3.45 -10.04
CA ILE A 43 -12.99 -2.08 -10.49
C ILE A 43 -13.03 -2.06 -12.02
N ARG A 44 -13.90 -1.23 -12.61
CA ARG A 44 -13.89 -0.93 -14.04
C ARG A 44 -13.44 0.50 -14.27
N ILE A 45 -12.51 0.70 -15.19
CA ILE A 45 -11.99 1.99 -15.63
C ILE A 45 -11.82 2.00 -17.15
N ALA A 46 -11.95 3.17 -17.76
CA ALA A 46 -11.48 3.41 -19.12
C ALA A 46 -9.96 3.64 -19.05
N LEU A 47 -9.20 2.79 -19.74
CA LEU A 47 -7.76 2.93 -19.85
C LEU A 47 -7.40 3.76 -21.08
N PRO A 48 -6.38 4.64 -21.02
CA PRO A 48 -5.83 5.26 -22.20
C PRO A 48 -5.32 4.21 -23.19
N GLN A 49 -5.39 4.52 -24.49
CA GLN A 49 -5.06 3.55 -25.55
C GLN A 49 -3.62 3.03 -25.48
N ASP A 50 -2.70 3.82 -24.95
CA ASP A 50 -1.28 3.50 -24.83
C ASP A 50 -0.90 2.87 -23.48
N ALA A 51 -1.88 2.58 -22.61
CA ALA A 51 -1.64 1.92 -21.33
C ALA A 51 -1.35 0.43 -21.53
N VAL A 52 -0.30 -0.06 -20.88
CA VAL A 52 0.10 -1.47 -20.89
C VAL A 52 -0.01 -2.04 -19.47
N GLU A 53 -0.70 -3.18 -19.33
CA GLU A 53 -0.82 -3.88 -18.04
C GLU A 53 0.51 -4.56 -17.68
N GLU A 54 0.97 -4.34 -16.44
CA GLU A 54 2.14 -5.05 -15.90
C GLU A 54 1.72 -6.39 -15.30
N VAL A 55 2.14 -7.48 -15.96
CA VAL A 55 1.71 -8.86 -15.66
C VAL A 55 2.34 -9.42 -14.37
N PHE A 56 3.25 -8.68 -13.72
CA PHE A 56 3.92 -9.13 -12.49
C PHE A 56 3.05 -9.04 -11.23
N ALA A 57 1.90 -8.36 -11.29
CA ALA A 57 0.90 -8.40 -10.23
C ALA A 57 0.02 -9.66 -10.43
N GLU A 58 -0.07 -10.52 -9.41
CA GLU A 58 -1.07 -11.59 -9.42
C GLU A 58 -2.45 -10.99 -9.71
N ARG A 59 -3.17 -11.50 -10.72
CA ARG A 59 -4.54 -11.06 -11.02
C ARG A 59 -5.38 -11.19 -9.76
N GLY A 60 -5.78 -10.06 -9.19
CA GLY A 60 -6.47 -10.02 -7.91
C GLY A 60 -6.59 -8.61 -7.37
N ALA A 61 -6.17 -8.43 -6.11
CA ALA A 61 -6.36 -7.19 -5.35
C ALA A 61 -5.62 -5.97 -5.90
N ARG A 62 -4.63 -6.11 -6.81
CA ARG A 62 -3.92 -4.97 -7.39
C ARG A 62 -3.61 -5.19 -8.87
N GLN A 63 -3.78 -4.15 -9.67
CA GLN A 63 -3.41 -4.10 -11.09
C GLN A 63 -2.69 -2.79 -11.38
N ILE A 64 -1.68 -2.83 -12.25
CA ILE A 64 -0.83 -1.70 -12.59
C ILE A 64 -0.79 -1.59 -14.11
N TYR A 65 -0.98 -0.37 -14.60
CA TYR A 65 -0.93 -0.01 -16.01
C TYR A 65 0.04 1.14 -16.19
N THR A 66 1.03 0.96 -17.07
CA THR A 66 2.05 1.97 -17.33
C THR A 66 2.00 2.44 -18.79
N GLN A 67 2.34 3.70 -18.98
CA GLN A 67 2.63 4.22 -20.31
C GLN A 67 4.08 3.83 -20.65
N PRO A 68 4.38 3.21 -21.81
CA PRO A 68 5.74 2.77 -22.15
C PRO A 68 6.82 3.87 -22.13
N GLY A 69 6.42 5.14 -22.21
CA GLY A 69 7.31 6.30 -22.08
C GLY A 69 7.47 6.86 -20.66
N GLY A 70 6.88 6.23 -19.64
CA GLY A 70 6.93 6.68 -18.23
C GLY A 70 6.04 7.88 -17.90
N GLY A 71 5.20 8.31 -18.84
CA GLY A 71 4.36 9.50 -18.76
C GLY A 71 3.27 9.43 -17.70
N TYR A 72 2.77 8.22 -17.39
CA TYR A 72 1.88 7.99 -16.26
C TYR A 72 1.94 6.53 -15.79
N GLU A 73 1.45 6.30 -14.57
CA GLU A 73 1.12 4.99 -14.04
C GLU A 73 -0.30 5.05 -13.45
N ILE A 74 -1.11 4.04 -13.73
CA ILE A 74 -2.45 3.84 -13.18
C ILE A 74 -2.43 2.55 -12.36
N THR A 75 -2.74 2.64 -11.07
CA THR A 75 -2.90 1.49 -10.18
C THR A 75 -4.36 1.39 -9.75
N THR A 76 -4.95 0.21 -9.84
CA THR A 76 -6.19 -0.12 -9.14
C THR A 76 -5.90 -1.10 -8.01
N GLU A 77 -6.45 -0.86 -6.82
CA GLU A 77 -6.22 -1.70 -5.64
C GLU A 77 -7.53 -1.94 -4.87
N ILE A 78 -7.76 -3.16 -4.40
CA ILE A 78 -8.86 -3.54 -3.51
C ILE A 78 -8.26 -3.81 -2.13
N LEU A 79 -8.77 -3.10 -1.14
CA LEU A 79 -8.31 -3.12 0.25
C LEU A 79 -9.47 -3.53 1.15
N ASP A 80 -9.18 -4.15 2.29
CA ASP A 80 -10.18 -4.30 3.36
C ASP A 80 -10.69 -2.93 3.80
N ALA A 81 -11.97 -2.87 4.19
CA ALA A 81 -12.53 -1.64 4.72
C ALA A 81 -11.80 -1.19 5.99
N ALA A 82 -11.38 0.06 5.98
CA ALA A 82 -10.79 0.73 7.13
C ALA A 82 -11.28 2.19 7.18
N PRO A 83 -11.11 2.89 8.32
CA PRO A 83 -11.41 4.31 8.39
C PRO A 83 -10.66 5.10 7.32
N ALA A 84 -11.29 6.15 6.77
CA ALA A 84 -10.74 6.95 5.68
C ALA A 84 -9.28 7.38 5.91
N ALA A 85 -8.93 7.77 7.14
CA ALA A 85 -7.58 8.18 7.48
C ALA A 85 -6.54 7.06 7.32
N ALA A 86 -6.90 5.82 7.68
CA ALA A 86 -6.03 4.65 7.52
C ALA A 86 -5.84 4.30 6.03
N ILE A 87 -6.90 4.38 5.23
CA ILE A 87 -6.84 4.16 3.78
C ILE A 87 -5.95 5.22 3.11
N VAL A 88 -6.14 6.50 3.45
CA VAL A 88 -5.30 7.60 2.93
C VAL A 88 -3.83 7.36 3.29
N ARG A 89 -3.53 6.99 4.54
CA ARG A 89 -2.15 6.71 5.00
C ARG A 89 -1.53 5.51 4.30
N ARG A 90 -2.32 4.46 4.04
CA ARG A 90 -1.88 3.23 3.34
C ARG A 90 -1.54 3.49 1.88
N LEU A 91 -2.33 4.32 1.20
CA LEU A 91 -2.18 4.60 -0.23
C LEU A 91 -1.15 5.70 -0.52
N SER A 92 -1.12 6.76 0.29
CA SER A 92 -0.25 7.92 0.04
C SER A 92 1.06 7.91 0.82
N GLY A 93 1.11 7.21 1.96
CA GLY A 93 2.21 7.35 2.91
C GLY A 93 2.07 8.55 3.86
N PHE A 94 1.05 9.41 3.70
CA PHE A 94 0.85 10.61 4.52
C PHE A 94 -0.34 10.46 5.48
N ASP A 95 -0.26 11.09 6.64
CA ASP A 95 -1.43 11.25 7.49
C ASP A 95 -2.52 12.05 6.75
N ALA A 96 -3.78 11.66 6.93
CA ALA A 96 -4.88 12.32 6.23
C ALA A 96 -5.01 13.81 6.57
N SER A 97 -4.55 14.23 7.75
CA SER A 97 -4.51 15.65 8.14
C SER A 97 -3.45 16.46 7.39
N ALA A 98 -2.46 15.80 6.78
CA ALA A 98 -1.43 16.43 5.96
C ALA A 98 -1.88 16.61 4.50
N LEU A 99 -3.00 16.00 4.10
CA LEU A 99 -3.54 16.08 2.75
C LEU A 99 -4.91 16.77 2.74
N HIS A 100 -5.24 17.39 1.60
CA HIS A 100 -6.61 17.79 1.33
C HIS A 100 -7.41 16.58 0.84
N VAL A 101 -8.17 15.97 1.73
CA VAL A 101 -9.05 14.84 1.41
C VAL A 101 -10.46 15.35 1.16
N TYR A 102 -10.89 15.31 -0.11
CA TYR A 102 -12.25 15.62 -0.51
C TYR A 102 -13.15 14.39 -0.33
N LYS A 103 -14.30 14.58 0.33
CA LYS A 103 -15.30 13.53 0.54
C LYS A 103 -16.58 13.85 -0.22
N SER A 104 -17.08 12.88 -0.95
CA SER A 104 -18.38 12.92 -1.64
C SER A 104 -19.09 11.56 -1.53
N GLY A 105 -20.17 11.37 -2.28
CA GLY A 105 -20.95 10.12 -2.27
C GLY A 105 -21.96 10.03 -1.12
N GLY A 106 -22.69 8.91 -1.10
CA GLY A 106 -23.69 8.61 -0.08
C GLY A 106 -23.07 8.04 1.20
N LYS A 107 -23.87 7.94 2.28
CA LYS A 107 -23.43 7.37 3.55
C LYS A 107 -22.92 5.93 3.40
N ASP A 108 -23.61 5.13 2.58
CA ASP A 108 -23.31 3.70 2.39
C ASP A 108 -22.31 3.46 1.25
N ARG A 109 -21.97 4.50 0.49
CA ARG A 109 -20.97 4.45 -0.58
C ARG A 109 -20.17 5.75 -0.64
N PRO A 110 -19.35 6.04 0.38
CA PRO A 110 -18.55 7.24 0.41
C PRO A 110 -17.44 7.17 -0.64
N VAL A 111 -17.10 8.33 -1.20
CA VAL A 111 -16.01 8.50 -2.14
C VAL A 111 -14.99 9.48 -1.55
N TRP A 112 -13.73 9.10 -1.55
CA TRP A 112 -12.61 9.94 -1.11
C TRP A 112 -11.70 10.26 -2.28
N GLN A 113 -11.30 11.51 -2.39
CA GLN A 113 -10.33 11.97 -3.38
C GLN A 113 -9.24 12.78 -2.70
N PHE A 114 -7.99 12.48 -3.02
CA PHE A 114 -6.84 13.16 -2.45
C PHE A 114 -5.66 13.09 -3.42
N ALA A 115 -4.67 13.95 -3.19
CA ALA A 115 -3.50 14.06 -4.04
C ALA A 115 -2.27 14.30 -3.17
N TRP A 116 -1.12 13.79 -3.59
CA TRP A 116 0.16 13.98 -2.91
C TRP A 116 1.31 13.98 -3.91
N TYR A 117 2.43 14.55 -3.50
CA TYR A 117 3.67 14.49 -4.24
C TYR A 117 4.62 13.51 -3.53
N ALA A 118 5.34 12.70 -4.30
CA ALA A 118 6.43 11.87 -3.78
C ALA A 118 7.69 12.12 -4.60
N ALA A 119 8.77 12.51 -3.92
CA ALA A 119 10.09 12.65 -4.51
C ALA A 119 10.76 11.28 -4.63
N SER A 120 11.59 11.11 -5.66
CA SER A 120 12.51 9.98 -5.80
C SER A 120 13.84 10.47 -6.39
N ASP A 121 14.85 9.61 -6.37
CA ASP A 121 16.16 9.91 -6.97
C ASP A 121 16.07 10.07 -8.51
N GLU A 122 15.00 9.55 -9.13
CA GLU A 122 14.72 9.65 -10.57
C GLU A 122 13.84 10.87 -10.92
N GLY A 123 13.51 11.70 -9.93
CA GLY A 123 12.58 12.81 -10.04
C GLY A 123 11.27 12.54 -9.29
N GLY A 124 10.55 13.62 -9.00
CA GLY A 124 9.28 13.54 -8.30
C GLY A 124 8.11 13.12 -9.18
N ARG A 125 7.02 12.69 -8.53
CA ARG A 125 5.75 12.38 -9.18
C ARG A 125 4.59 12.97 -8.42
N MET A 126 3.59 13.45 -9.17
CA MET A 126 2.33 13.90 -8.63
C MET A 126 1.31 12.76 -8.70
N TYR A 127 0.70 12.43 -7.58
CA TYR A 127 -0.29 11.36 -7.43
C TYR A 127 -1.66 11.93 -7.16
N ARG A 128 -2.69 11.30 -7.73
CA ARG A 128 -4.09 11.50 -7.37
C ARG A 128 -4.71 10.15 -7.08
N CYS A 129 -5.62 10.10 -6.12
CA CYS A 129 -6.35 8.90 -5.79
C CYS A 129 -7.85 9.18 -5.67
N LYS A 130 -8.66 8.22 -6.10
CA LYS A 130 -10.10 8.13 -5.86
C LYS A 130 -10.37 6.77 -5.21
N VAL A 131 -11.06 6.78 -4.08
CA VAL A 131 -11.46 5.57 -3.37
C VAL A 131 -12.98 5.53 -3.27
N ILE A 132 -13.59 4.40 -3.58
CA ILE A 132 -15.00 4.11 -3.31
C ILE A 132 -15.02 3.03 -2.24
N SER A 133 -15.81 3.20 -1.17
CA SER A 133 -16.02 2.14 -0.18
C SER A 133 -17.44 1.58 -0.29
N ASP A 134 -17.60 0.26 -0.11
CA ASP A 134 -18.90 -0.41 0.02
C ASP A 134 -19.22 -0.81 1.48
N GLY A 135 -18.34 -0.44 2.43
CA GLY A 135 -18.43 -0.82 3.83
C GLY A 135 -17.66 -2.09 4.23
N SER A 136 -17.36 -2.97 3.27
CA SER A 136 -16.56 -4.19 3.48
C SER A 136 -15.18 -4.10 2.85
N TYR A 137 -15.09 -3.40 1.71
CA TYR A 137 -13.88 -3.14 0.95
C TYR A 137 -13.76 -1.66 0.57
N CYS A 138 -12.53 -1.28 0.25
CA CYS A 138 -12.18 -0.01 -0.36
C CYS A 138 -11.54 -0.28 -1.73
N TYR A 139 -12.12 0.33 -2.76
CA TYR A 139 -11.68 0.20 -4.14
C TYR A 139 -10.97 1.49 -4.52
N ALA A 140 -9.65 1.41 -4.69
CA ALA A 140 -8.79 2.55 -4.95
C ALA A 140 -8.35 2.57 -6.42
N LEU A 141 -8.39 3.76 -7.00
CA LEU A 141 -7.76 4.11 -8.27
C LEU A 141 -6.74 5.20 -7.98
N THR A 142 -5.48 4.92 -8.24
CA THR A 142 -4.37 5.87 -8.10
C THR A 142 -3.75 6.12 -9.46
N VAL A 143 -3.55 7.39 -9.83
CA VAL A 143 -2.81 7.76 -11.03
C VAL A 143 -1.64 8.65 -10.64
N SER A 144 -0.47 8.38 -11.19
CA SER A 144 0.73 9.19 -11.01
C SER A 144 1.26 9.70 -12.35
N VAL A 145 1.79 10.92 -12.35
CA VAL A 145 2.47 11.54 -13.50
C VAL A 145 3.81 12.15 -13.05
N PRO A 146 4.83 12.24 -13.92
CA PRO A 146 6.07 12.91 -13.60
C PRO A 146 5.87 14.37 -13.16
N GLU A 147 6.72 14.84 -12.25
CA GLU A 147 6.83 16.26 -11.98
C GLU A 147 7.17 17.03 -13.25
N GLY A 148 6.62 18.24 -13.40
CA GLY A 148 6.80 19.04 -14.61
C GLY A 148 5.90 18.64 -15.79
N ALA A 149 5.07 17.60 -15.68
CA ALA A 149 4.08 17.28 -16.71
C ALA A 149 3.02 18.39 -16.92
N GLY A 150 2.89 19.32 -15.97
CA GLY A 150 1.91 20.41 -16.03
C GLY A 150 0.50 19.88 -16.20
N THR A 151 -0.23 20.40 -17.19
CA THR A 151 -1.61 20.01 -17.51
C THR A 151 -1.70 18.96 -18.63
N SER A 152 -0.56 18.40 -19.07
CA SER A 152 -0.50 17.50 -20.24
C SER A 152 -1.41 16.27 -20.11
N TYR A 153 -1.72 15.86 -18.88
CA TYR A 153 -2.54 14.70 -18.58
C TYR A 153 -3.91 15.05 -17.99
N ASP A 154 -4.30 16.32 -17.90
CA ASP A 154 -5.55 16.72 -17.21
C ASP A 154 -6.80 16.09 -17.83
N THR A 155 -6.86 16.02 -19.17
CA THR A 155 -7.96 15.36 -19.89
C THR A 155 -7.99 13.86 -19.57
N MET A 156 -6.85 13.19 -19.71
CA MET A 156 -6.72 11.75 -19.42
C MET A 156 -7.10 11.45 -17.97
N LEU A 157 -6.56 12.20 -17.00
CA LEU A 157 -6.87 12.06 -15.59
C LEU A 157 -8.38 12.22 -15.34
N THR A 158 -8.99 13.23 -15.97
CA THR A 158 -10.43 13.47 -15.85
C THR A 158 -11.23 12.28 -16.39
N GLU A 159 -10.88 11.75 -17.55
CA GLU A 159 -11.53 10.58 -18.15
C GLU A 159 -11.38 9.32 -17.29
N VAL A 160 -10.16 8.98 -16.89
CA VAL A 160 -9.86 7.79 -16.06
C VAL A 160 -10.61 7.87 -14.73
N PHE A 161 -10.52 8.99 -14.00
CA PHE A 161 -11.23 9.12 -12.70
C PHE A 161 -12.75 9.16 -12.82
N SER A 162 -13.28 9.73 -13.91
CA SER A 162 -14.73 9.79 -14.13
C SER A 162 -15.29 8.44 -14.55
N SER A 163 -14.50 7.61 -15.25
CA SER A 163 -14.89 6.27 -15.70
C SER A 163 -14.90 5.21 -14.61
N MET A 164 -14.33 5.49 -13.43
CA MET A 164 -14.22 4.50 -12.36
C MET A 164 -15.59 4.11 -11.81
N GLU A 165 -15.94 2.84 -12.00
CA GLU A 165 -17.17 2.19 -11.56
C GLU A 165 -16.87 0.87 -10.83
N LEU A 166 -17.83 0.43 -10.00
CA LEU A 166 -17.80 -0.86 -9.31
C LEU A 166 -18.80 -1.81 -9.96
N GLN A 167 -18.32 -2.90 -10.54
CA GLN A 167 -19.17 -3.91 -11.15
C GLN A 167 -19.26 -5.15 -10.24
N PRO A 168 -20.46 -5.67 -9.95
CA PRO A 168 -20.60 -6.93 -9.20
C PRO A 168 -19.83 -8.09 -9.84
N VAL A 169 -19.23 -8.94 -9.00
CA VAL A 169 -18.52 -10.17 -9.41
C VAL A 169 -19.45 -11.38 -9.28
#